data_AF-A0A4R4GAL5-F1
#
_entry.id   AF-A0A4R4GAL5-F1
#
_cell.length_a   1.000
_cell.length_b   1.000
_cell.length_c   1.000
_cell.angle_alpha   90.00
_cell.angle_beta   90.00
_cell.angle_gamma   90.00
#
_symmetry.space_group_name_H-M   'P 1'
#
loop_
_entity.id
_entity.type
_entity.pdbx_description
1 polymer ?
#
loop_
_entity_poly.entity_id
_entity_poly.type
_entity_poly.pdbx_seq_one_letter_code
_entity_poly.pdbx_strand_id
1 'polypeptide(L)'
;MKKIISILAFTVLPTIAYSQLPLVEYKPVIVGKSNNNSSNEHNRGNSNGYFPNVPSYSTPNRSTTQSYQTVGAYFFDASSQNFKRTKIKINLGESYSGETEIYVRAVLDRSLYRESWRDCNNRAVRVNALLDKEIIVNNFEWKVEHTTLGTIYFNY
;
A
#
# COMPACT_ATOMS: atom_id res chain seq x y z
N MET A 1 3.33 -63.15 1.13
CA MET A 1 2.94 -62.24 0.03
C MET A 1 1.90 -61.26 0.56
N LYS A 2 2.26 -59.99 0.81
CA LYS A 2 1.32 -58.94 1.23
C LYS A 2 1.26 -57.88 0.14
N LYS A 3 0.09 -57.67 -0.44
CA LYS A 3 -0.16 -56.69 -1.52
C LYS A 3 -0.29 -55.31 -0.89
N ILE A 4 0.49 -54.34 -1.38
CA ILE A 4 0.39 -52.93 -0.99
C ILE A 4 -0.51 -52.27 -2.04
N ILE A 5 -1.66 -51.77 -1.60
CA ILE A 5 -2.60 -51.02 -2.44
C ILE A 5 -2.15 -49.56 -2.40
N SER A 6 -1.76 -49.02 -3.54
CA SER A 6 -1.46 -47.59 -3.72
C SER A 6 -2.76 -46.85 -4.04
N ILE A 7 -3.13 -45.88 -3.22
CA ILE A 7 -4.29 -45.01 -3.45
C ILE A 7 -3.75 -43.69 -3.99
N LEU A 8 -4.07 -43.38 -5.24
CA LEU A 8 -3.72 -42.14 -5.91
C LEU A 8 -4.85 -41.12 -5.66
N ALA A 9 -4.55 -40.03 -4.97
CA ALA A 9 -5.51 -38.95 -4.73
C ALA A 9 -5.37 -37.86 -5.80
N PHE A 10 -6.46 -37.57 -6.52
CA PHE A 10 -6.56 -36.43 -7.43
C PHE A 10 -7.28 -35.28 -6.73
N THR A 11 -6.67 -34.10 -6.71
CA THR A 11 -7.32 -32.85 -6.28
C THR A 11 -7.63 -32.00 -7.51
N VAL A 12 -8.89 -31.61 -7.67
CA VAL A 12 -9.35 -30.67 -8.71
C VAL A 12 -9.49 -29.28 -8.08
N LEU A 13 -8.88 -28.27 -8.70
CA LEU A 13 -9.02 -26.87 -8.30
C LEU A 13 -10.36 -26.29 -8.80
N PRO A 14 -11.08 -25.49 -8.00
CA PRO A 14 -12.25 -24.78 -8.47
C PRO A 14 -11.84 -23.54 -9.28
N THR A 15 -12.34 -23.42 -10.51
CA THR A 15 -12.28 -22.18 -11.29
C THR A 15 -13.35 -21.23 -10.79
N ILE A 16 -12.94 -20.10 -10.20
CA ILE A 16 -13.87 -19.03 -9.79
C ILE A 16 -14.28 -18.26 -11.04
N ALA A 17 -15.55 -18.33 -11.41
CA ALA A 17 -16.15 -17.47 -12.43
C ALA A 17 -16.52 -16.13 -11.80
N TYR A 18 -15.84 -15.05 -12.19
CA TYR A 18 -16.25 -13.69 -11.82
C TYR A 18 -17.41 -13.25 -12.72
N SER A 19 -18.57 -12.98 -12.14
CA SER A 19 -19.66 -12.31 -12.86
C SER A 19 -19.29 -10.84 -13.07
N GLN A 20 -19.28 -10.41 -14.33
CA GLN A 20 -19.14 -8.99 -14.67
C GLN A 20 -20.47 -8.29 -14.35
N LEU A 21 -20.45 -7.37 -13.37
CA LEU A 21 -21.58 -6.49 -13.10
C LEU A 21 -21.67 -5.43 -14.21
N PRO A 22 -22.88 -5.13 -14.72
CA PRO A 22 -23.03 -4.12 -15.77
C PRO A 22 -22.69 -2.72 -15.22
N LEU A 23 -21.93 -1.94 -16.00
CA LEU A 23 -21.63 -0.55 -15.67
C LEU A 23 -22.92 0.28 -15.76
N VAL A 24 -23.38 0.79 -14.61
CA VAL A 24 -24.48 1.74 -14.53
C VAL A 24 -23.94 3.14 -14.73
N GLU A 25 -24.40 3.81 -15.78
CA GLU A 25 -24.11 5.23 -16.02
C GLU A 25 -24.94 6.09 -15.05
N TYR A 26 -24.26 6.82 -14.16
CA TYR A 26 -24.90 7.73 -13.23
C TYR A 26 -24.99 9.13 -13.83
N LYS A 27 -26.22 9.60 -14.08
CA LYS A 27 -26.46 11.00 -14.45
C LYS A 27 -26.61 11.85 -13.19
N PRO A 28 -25.92 13.00 -13.09
CA PRO A 28 -26.00 13.86 -11.91
C PRO A 28 -27.40 14.44 -11.78
N VAL A 29 -27.96 14.35 -10.58
CA VAL A 29 -29.23 15.01 -10.21
C VAL A 29 -28.91 16.40 -9.70
N ILE A 30 -29.37 17.43 -10.41
CA ILE A 30 -29.23 18.82 -9.99
C ILE A 30 -30.30 19.10 -8.93
N VAL A 31 -29.88 19.31 -7.68
CA VAL A 31 -30.77 19.70 -6.58
C VAL A 31 -30.73 21.22 -6.44
N GLY A 32 -31.86 21.87 -6.70
CA GLY A 32 -32.03 23.31 -6.50
C GLY A 32 -31.81 23.69 -5.04
N LYS A 33 -30.83 24.56 -4.78
CA LYS A 33 -30.44 24.95 -3.42
C LYS A 33 -31.50 25.92 -2.85
N SER A 34 -32.29 25.47 -1.89
CA SER A 34 -33.15 26.33 -1.06
C SER A 34 -32.28 27.10 -0.07
N ASN A 35 -32.37 28.44 -0.10
CA ASN A 35 -31.67 29.33 0.81
C ASN A 35 -32.13 29.11 2.25
N ASN A 36 -31.19 28.89 3.16
CA ASN A 36 -31.41 29.13 4.59
C ASN A 36 -30.22 29.92 5.15
N ASN A 37 -30.55 31.08 5.68
CA ASN A 37 -29.67 32.02 6.36
C ASN A 37 -29.06 31.39 7.61
N SER A 38 -27.77 31.62 7.83
CA SER A 38 -27.21 31.61 9.18
C SER A 38 -26.15 32.71 9.27
N SER A 39 -26.46 33.65 10.16
CA SER A 39 -25.72 34.84 10.54
C SER A 39 -24.35 34.54 11.11
N ASN A 40 -23.33 35.31 10.71
CA ASN A 40 -22.29 35.78 11.62
C ASN A 40 -21.67 37.09 11.10
N GLU A 41 -21.47 38.00 12.04
CA GLU A 41 -21.13 39.41 11.85
C GLU A 41 -19.63 39.65 11.57
N HIS A 42 -19.39 40.63 10.70
CA HIS A 42 -18.32 41.64 10.69
C HIS A 42 -16.86 41.27 11.05
N ASN A 43 -15.95 41.48 10.08
CA ASN A 43 -15.13 42.71 10.11
C ASN A 43 -14.51 43.09 8.75
N ARG A 44 -14.42 44.41 8.58
CA ARG A 44 -14.02 45.17 7.38
C ARG A 44 -12.55 44.99 6.99
N GLY A 45 -12.32 44.93 5.67
CA GLY A 45 -11.03 45.18 5.03
C GLY A 45 -11.23 45.41 3.53
N ASN A 46 -11.50 46.67 3.17
CA ASN A 46 -11.69 47.11 1.79
C ASN A 46 -10.32 47.28 1.09
N SER A 47 -10.03 46.46 0.08
CA SER A 47 -9.13 46.84 -1.02
C SER A 47 -9.58 46.14 -2.30
N ASN A 48 -9.86 46.94 -3.32
CA ASN A 48 -10.40 46.53 -4.60
C ASN A 48 -9.40 45.65 -5.36
N GLY A 49 -9.73 44.36 -5.48
CA GLY A 49 -9.23 43.45 -6.51
C GLY A 49 -10.40 42.58 -6.92
N TYR A 50 -10.87 42.72 -8.16
CA TYR A 50 -11.94 41.89 -8.70
C TYR A 50 -11.39 40.47 -8.90
N PHE A 51 -11.44 39.65 -7.84
CA PHE A 51 -11.18 38.22 -7.95
C PHE A 51 -12.48 37.55 -8.39
N PRO A 52 -12.51 36.80 -9.51
CA PRO A 52 -13.69 36.03 -9.87
C PRO A 52 -13.99 35.03 -8.75
N ASN A 53 -15.27 34.88 -8.38
CA ASN A 53 -15.74 33.85 -7.45
C ASN A 53 -15.35 32.47 -8.00
N VAL A 54 -14.17 31.96 -7.62
CA VAL A 54 -13.76 30.59 -7.89
C VAL A 54 -14.69 29.70 -7.06
N PRO A 55 -15.45 28.77 -7.68
CA PRO A 55 -16.25 27.82 -6.92
C PRO A 55 -15.32 27.08 -5.95
N SER A 56 -15.63 27.12 -4.66
CA SER A 56 -14.98 26.26 -3.68
C SER A 56 -15.45 24.83 -3.98
N TYR A 57 -14.68 24.13 -4.81
CA TYR A 57 -14.84 22.70 -4.98
C TYR A 57 -14.46 22.07 -3.64
N SER A 58 -15.43 21.49 -2.95
CA SER A 58 -15.16 20.60 -1.83
C SER A 58 -14.14 19.58 -2.32
N THR A 59 -12.90 19.64 -1.81
CA THR A 59 -11.94 18.56 -2.02
C THR A 59 -12.66 17.28 -1.60
N PRO A 60 -12.81 16.29 -2.49
CA PRO A 60 -13.50 15.06 -2.13
C PRO A 60 -12.84 14.54 -0.87
N ASN A 61 -13.66 14.26 0.15
CA ASN A 61 -13.20 13.69 1.39
C ASN A 61 -12.62 12.31 1.04
N ARG A 62 -11.32 12.27 0.77
CA ARG A 62 -10.61 11.04 0.45
C ARG A 62 -10.73 10.21 1.71
N SER A 63 -11.55 9.18 1.67
CA SER A 63 -11.55 8.13 2.69
C SER A 63 -10.13 7.56 2.75
N THR A 64 -9.32 8.04 3.69
CA THR A 64 -7.90 7.72 3.85
C THR A 64 -7.67 6.34 4.47
N THR A 65 -8.59 5.40 4.30
CA THR A 65 -8.34 4.00 4.64
C THR A 65 -7.60 3.36 3.46
N GLN A 66 -6.37 3.81 3.18
CA GLN A 66 -5.48 3.03 2.32
C GLN A 66 -5.24 1.69 3.03
N SER A 67 -5.90 0.64 2.54
CA SER A 67 -5.69 -0.72 3.03
C SER A 67 -4.28 -1.13 2.63
N TYR A 68 -3.38 -1.17 3.61
CA TYR A 68 -2.02 -1.66 3.41
C TYR A 68 -1.95 -3.15 3.72
N GLN A 69 -1.32 -3.91 2.85
CA GLN A 69 -1.04 -5.32 3.10
C GLN A 69 0.13 -5.41 4.08
N THR A 70 -0.01 -6.23 5.13
CA THR A 70 1.10 -6.50 6.06
C THR A 70 1.84 -7.76 5.63
N VAL A 71 3.16 -7.65 5.48
CA VAL A 71 4.03 -8.70 4.96
C VAL A 71 5.20 -8.94 5.91
N GLY A 72 5.67 -10.19 5.99
CA GLY A 72 6.89 -10.55 6.73
C GLY A 72 8.12 -10.17 5.93
N ALA A 73 9.10 -9.56 6.61
CA ALA A 73 10.33 -9.11 5.97
C ALA A 73 11.55 -9.42 6.83
N TYR A 74 12.73 -9.29 6.22
CA TYR A 74 14.01 -9.53 6.85
C TYR A 74 14.94 -8.35 6.63
N PHE A 75 15.80 -8.06 7.57
CA PHE A 75 16.90 -7.10 7.38
C PHE A 75 18.17 -7.69 7.98
N PHE A 76 19.32 -7.33 7.40
CA PHE A 76 20.61 -7.77 7.93
C PHE A 76 21.05 -6.83 9.03
N ASP A 77 21.11 -7.32 10.26
CA ASP A 77 21.61 -6.54 11.38
C ASP A 77 23.13 -6.67 11.47
N ALA A 78 23.82 -5.59 11.13
CA ALA A 78 25.28 -5.53 11.14
C ALA A 78 25.87 -5.80 12.54
N SER A 79 25.17 -5.43 13.61
CA SER A 79 25.67 -5.63 14.98
C SER A 79 25.72 -7.10 15.38
N SER A 80 24.74 -7.88 14.93
CA SER A 80 24.67 -9.32 15.20
C SER A 80 25.16 -10.19 14.04
N GLN A 81 25.54 -9.58 12.92
CA GLN A 81 25.88 -10.23 11.65
C GLN A 81 24.86 -11.29 11.19
N ASN A 82 23.58 -11.05 11.50
CA ASN A 82 22.52 -12.02 11.27
C ASN A 82 21.27 -11.35 10.69
N PHE A 83 20.47 -12.14 9.96
CA PHE A 83 19.16 -11.70 9.51
C PHE A 83 18.18 -11.67 10.68
N LYS A 84 17.51 -10.54 10.83
CA LYS A 84 16.41 -10.36 11.78
C LYS A 84 15.09 -10.23 11.05
N ARG A 85 14.05 -10.79 11.64
CA ARG A 85 12.66 -10.73 11.13
C ARG A 85 12.00 -9.42 11.56
N THR A 86 11.22 -8.85 10.64
CA THR A 86 10.34 -7.72 10.91
C THR A 86 9.02 -7.89 10.14
N LYS A 87 8.10 -6.93 10.29
CA LYS A 87 6.91 -6.80 9.47
C LYS A 87 6.91 -5.44 8.81
N ILE A 88 6.37 -5.40 7.60
CA ILE A 88 6.20 -4.17 6.83
C ILE A 88 4.77 -4.04 6.34
N LYS A 89 4.32 -2.81 6.15
CA LYS A 89 3.10 -2.48 5.42
C LYS A 89 3.48 -2.08 4.02
N ILE A 90 2.88 -2.71 3.02
CA ILE A 90 3.11 -2.41 1.62
C ILE A 90 1.86 -1.87 0.95
N ASN A 91 2.08 -1.08 -0.08
CA ASN A 91 1.09 -0.65 -1.04
C ASN A 91 1.54 -1.08 -2.43
N LEU A 92 0.62 -1.70 -3.16
CA LEU A 92 0.82 -2.14 -4.53
C LEU A 92 0.29 -1.07 -5.47
N GLY A 93 1.09 -0.74 -6.47
CA GLY A 93 0.71 0.11 -7.59
C GLY A 93 1.07 -0.56 -8.90
N GLU A 94 0.60 0.04 -9.99
CA GLU A 94 0.96 -0.33 -11.35
C GLU A 94 1.65 0.88 -11.98
N SER A 95 2.82 0.65 -12.56
CA SER A 95 3.52 1.66 -13.36
C SER A 95 2.83 1.82 -14.73
N TYR A 96 3.15 2.91 -15.43
CA TYR A 96 2.65 3.15 -16.80
C TYR A 96 3.01 2.04 -17.79
N SER A 97 4.09 1.29 -17.54
CA SER A 97 4.51 0.13 -18.34
C SER A 97 3.83 -1.19 -17.94
N GLY A 98 2.93 -1.17 -16.94
CA GLY A 98 2.27 -2.35 -16.40
C GLY A 98 3.13 -3.17 -15.44
N GLU A 99 4.32 -2.69 -15.07
CA GLU A 99 5.13 -3.34 -14.05
C GLU A 99 4.57 -3.05 -12.66
N THR A 100 4.58 -4.06 -11.79
CA THR A 100 4.23 -3.93 -10.38
C THR A 100 5.17 -2.96 -9.68
N GLU A 101 4.60 -1.92 -9.07
CA GLU A 101 5.31 -1.05 -8.15
C GLU A 101 4.94 -1.39 -6.72
N ILE A 102 5.93 -1.52 -5.85
CA ILE A 102 5.69 -1.78 -4.44
C ILE A 102 6.29 -0.63 -3.64
N TYR A 103 5.46 -0.03 -2.80
CA TYR A 103 5.89 0.97 -1.82
C TYR A 103 5.79 0.37 -0.43
N VAL A 104 6.88 0.44 0.32
CA VAL A 104 6.87 0.17 1.75
C VAL A 104 6.43 1.44 2.47
N ARG A 105 5.32 1.33 3.20
CA ARG A 105 4.57 2.43 3.81
C ARG A 105 4.76 2.52 5.32
N ALA A 106 5.09 1.41 5.96
CA ALA A 106 5.52 1.42 7.35
C ALA A 106 6.36 0.18 7.67
N VAL A 107 7.22 0.30 8.66
CA VAL A 107 7.99 -0.81 9.22
C VAL A 107 7.63 -0.97 10.70
N LEU A 108 7.51 -2.21 11.16
CA LEU A 108 7.25 -2.51 12.55
C LEU A 108 8.47 -2.14 13.40
N ASP A 109 8.26 -1.22 14.34
CA ASP A 109 9.24 -0.84 15.34
C ASP A 109 8.96 -1.54 16.67
N ARG A 110 10.00 -2.19 17.18
CA ARG A 110 10.02 -2.93 18.44
C ARG A 110 11.04 -2.37 19.43
N SER A 111 11.61 -1.21 19.15
CA SER A 111 12.61 -0.56 20.01
C SER A 111 12.01 -0.07 21.33
N LEU A 112 10.71 0.24 21.34
CA LEU A 112 9.97 0.62 22.54
C LEU A 112 9.17 -0.60 23.04
N TYR A 113 8.85 -0.63 24.34
CA TYR A 113 8.05 -1.69 24.99
C TYR A 113 6.63 -1.90 24.41
N ARG A 114 6.30 -1.25 23.29
CA ARG A 114 5.06 -1.38 22.54
C ARG A 114 5.37 -1.56 21.06
N GLU A 115 4.68 -2.50 20.43
CA GLU A 115 4.70 -2.61 18.97
C GLU A 115 4.07 -1.37 18.36
N SER A 116 4.85 -0.62 17.58
CA SER A 116 4.39 0.55 16.86
C SER A 116 4.80 0.46 15.38
N TRP A 117 4.06 1.15 14.53
CA TRP A 117 4.41 1.26 13.12
C TRP A 117 5.14 2.58 12.91
N ARG A 118 6.33 2.53 12.30
CA ARG A 118 7.01 3.72 11.80
C ARG A 118 6.69 3.89 10.33
N ASP A 119 6.00 4.97 10.02
CA ASP A 119 5.65 5.31 8.65
C ASP A 119 6.90 5.63 7.82
N CYS A 120 6.86 5.20 6.57
CA CYS A 120 7.88 5.46 5.57
C CYS A 120 7.22 5.52 4.18
N ASN A 121 7.98 5.83 3.13
CA ASN A 121 7.45 5.82 1.77
C ASN A 121 8.56 5.47 0.78
N ASN A 122 9.06 4.26 0.91
CA ASN A 122 10.23 3.81 0.16
C ASN A 122 9.78 2.87 -0.95
N ARG A 123 10.17 3.16 -2.19
CA ARG A 123 9.91 2.28 -3.34
C ARG A 123 10.81 1.07 -3.25
N ALA A 124 10.22 -0.12 -3.23
CA ALA A 124 10.97 -1.36 -3.34
C ALA A 124 11.42 -1.59 -4.78
N VAL A 125 12.55 -2.28 -4.92
CA VAL A 125 13.12 -2.69 -6.19
C VAL A 125 13.32 -4.19 -6.17
N ARG A 126 13.34 -4.81 -7.35
CA ARG A 126 13.66 -6.24 -7.44
C ARG A 126 15.10 -6.49 -7.01
N VAL A 127 15.31 -7.63 -6.37
CA VAL A 127 16.65 -8.17 -6.11
C VAL A 127 17.33 -8.45 -7.45
N ASN A 128 18.62 -8.13 -7.54
CA ASN A 128 19.40 -8.22 -8.75
C ASN A 128 20.57 -9.19 -8.56
N ALA A 129 20.60 -10.27 -9.35
CA ALA A 129 21.63 -11.29 -9.29
C ALA A 129 23.07 -10.79 -9.50
N LEU A 130 23.25 -9.63 -10.16
CA LEU A 130 24.56 -9.02 -10.40
C LEU A 130 25.04 -8.14 -9.25
N LEU A 131 24.14 -7.64 -8.41
CA LEU A 131 24.44 -6.67 -7.35
C LEU A 131 24.26 -7.24 -5.95
N ASP A 132 23.41 -8.25 -5.81
CA ASP A 132 23.06 -8.85 -4.52
C ASP A 132 23.75 -10.20 -4.32
N LYS A 133 23.99 -10.55 -3.05
CA LYS A 133 24.60 -11.83 -2.68
C LYS A 133 23.67 -12.98 -3.06
N GLU A 134 24.26 -14.13 -3.40
CA GLU A 134 23.52 -15.34 -3.79
C GLU A 134 22.43 -15.74 -2.77
N ILE A 135 22.73 -15.68 -1.48
CA ILE A 135 21.75 -15.97 -0.42
C ILE A 135 20.51 -15.06 -0.47
N ILE A 136 20.66 -13.81 -0.91
CA ILE A 136 19.54 -12.88 -1.07
C ILE A 136 18.73 -13.27 -2.31
N VAL A 137 19.42 -13.43 -3.44
CA VAL A 137 18.82 -13.75 -4.75
C VAL A 137 18.00 -15.03 -4.70
N ASN A 138 18.47 -16.04 -3.96
CA ASN A 138 17.80 -17.32 -3.87
C ASN A 138 16.60 -17.34 -2.90
N ASN A 139 16.39 -16.29 -2.10
CA ASN A 139 15.37 -16.29 -1.04
C ASN A 139 14.38 -15.12 -1.13
N PHE A 140 14.73 -14.04 -1.82
CA PHE A 140 13.95 -12.81 -1.85
C PHE A 140 13.80 -12.25 -3.25
N GLU A 141 12.59 -11.78 -3.55
CA GLU A 141 12.25 -11.12 -4.82
C GLU A 141 12.45 -9.60 -4.74
N TRP A 142 12.15 -9.00 -3.59
CA TRP A 142 12.12 -7.55 -3.41
C TRP A 142 13.05 -7.09 -2.30
N LYS A 143 13.61 -5.90 -2.50
CA LYS A 143 14.41 -5.19 -1.50
C LYS A 143 14.05 -3.71 -1.45
N VAL A 144 14.24 -3.09 -0.29
CA VAL A 144 14.06 -1.65 -0.10
C VAL A 144 15.09 -1.10 0.87
N GLU A 145 15.64 0.07 0.58
CA GLU A 145 16.53 0.77 1.50
C GLU A 145 15.74 1.54 2.55
N HIS A 146 15.99 1.24 3.82
CA HIS A 146 15.38 1.92 4.97
C HIS A 146 16.44 2.57 5.83
N THR A 147 16.22 3.83 6.21
CA THR A 147 17.21 4.67 6.91
C THR A 147 17.74 4.07 8.21
N THR A 148 16.89 3.39 8.99
CA THR A 148 17.29 2.84 10.31
C THR A 148 17.67 1.37 10.26
N LEU A 149 17.11 0.59 9.33
CA LEU A 149 17.29 -0.87 9.31
C LEU A 149 18.26 -1.32 8.21
N GLY A 150 18.70 -0.41 7.35
CA GLY A 150 19.41 -0.72 6.11
C GLY A 150 18.47 -1.36 5.09
N THR A 151 19.00 -2.27 4.29
CA THR A 151 18.23 -2.99 3.27
C THR A 151 17.28 -4.01 3.91
N ILE A 152 16.00 -3.87 3.59
CA ILE A 152 14.93 -4.80 3.98
C ILE A 152 14.58 -5.66 2.76
N TYR A 153 14.50 -6.98 2.95
CA TYR A 153 14.20 -7.99 1.93
C TYR A 153 12.88 -8.69 2.23
N PHE A 154 12.07 -8.97 1.21
CA PHE A 154 10.75 -9.59 1.38
C PHE A 154 10.21 -10.22 0.08
N ASN A 155 9.16 -11.02 0.23
CA ASN A 155 8.33 -11.59 -0.85
C ASN A 155 6.88 -11.19 -0.56
N TYR A 156 6.04 -10.96 -1.59
CA TYR A 156 4.67 -10.48 -1.43
C TYR A 156 3.65 -11.34 -2.19
#